data_AF-A0A090XB29-F1
#
_entry.id   AF-A0A090XB29-F1
#
_cell.length_a   1.000
_cell.length_b   1.000
_cell.length_c   1.000
_cell.angle_alpha   90.00
_cell.angle_beta   90.00
_cell.angle_gamma   90.00
#
_symmetry.space_group_name_H-M   'P 1'
#
loop_
_entity.id
_entity.type
_entity.pdbx_description
1 polymer ?
#
loop_
_entity_poly.entity_id
_entity_poly.type
_entity_poly.pdbx_seq_one_letter_code
_entity_poly.pdbx_strand_id
1 'polypeptide(L)'
;MLLLKVILVVLISEIDCDPAPSVKENKNAPASLPQESLINNTDSNGCRYQLLPYFGGDDGMDFMDSGFLAVTCTKSCPGGIQENVVDGNPCVVECSYLDGVSESLTIRVLEGSCQDGSCNSGDPPKYRTITLGGGDSEEEAEE
;
A
#
# COMPACT_ATOMS: atom_id res chain seq x y z
N MET A 1 40.45 9.32 -11.38
CA MET A 1 39.49 9.39 -10.27
C MET A 1 38.23 8.66 -10.70
N LEU A 2 38.02 7.41 -10.25
CA LEU A 2 36.80 6.67 -10.57
C LEU A 2 35.67 7.20 -9.67
N LEU A 3 34.71 7.91 -10.29
CA LEU A 3 33.44 8.25 -9.67
C LEU A 3 32.61 6.97 -9.58
N LEU A 4 32.57 6.35 -8.39
CA LEU A 4 31.62 5.28 -8.08
C LEU A 4 30.21 5.85 -8.21
N LYS A 5 29.50 5.45 -9.28
CA LYS A 5 28.07 5.66 -9.42
C LYS A 5 27.40 4.79 -8.34
N VAL A 6 26.86 5.44 -7.30
CA VAL A 6 26.02 4.76 -6.30
C VAL A 6 24.73 4.37 -7.00
N ILE A 7 24.58 3.09 -7.33
CA ILE A 7 23.32 2.52 -7.81
C ILE A 7 22.43 2.39 -6.58
N LEU A 8 21.49 3.32 -6.41
CA LEU A 8 20.48 3.26 -5.36
C LEU A 8 19.47 2.17 -5.74
N VAL A 9 19.63 0.97 -5.19
CA VAL A 9 18.63 -0.09 -5.30
C VAL A 9 17.47 0.28 -4.39
N VAL A 10 16.39 0.79 -4.97
CA VAL A 10 15.12 0.96 -4.25
C VAL A 10 14.54 -0.45 -4.10
N LEU A 11 14.68 -1.04 -2.92
CA LEU A 11 13.98 -2.28 -2.58
C LEU A 11 12.50 -1.93 -2.47
N ILE A 12 11.73 -2.27 -3.51
CA ILE A 12 10.27 -2.17 -3.48
C ILE A 12 9.79 -3.22 -2.47
N SER A 13 9.02 -2.79 -1.48
CA SER A 13 8.45 -3.70 -0.49
C SER A 13 7.14 -4.22 -1.07
N GLU A 14 7.15 -5.47 -1.52
CA GLU A 14 5.95 -6.11 -2.03
C GLU A 14 5.21 -6.78 -0.88
N ILE A 15 3.88 -6.59 -0.84
CA ILE A 15 2.98 -7.40 -0.02
C ILE A 15 2.21 -8.30 -0.96
N ASP A 16 2.26 -9.60 -0.69
CA ASP A 16 1.49 -10.59 -1.44
C ASP A 16 0.03 -10.50 -1.01
N CYS A 17 -0.87 -10.46 -2.00
CA CYS A 17 -2.30 -10.51 -1.75
C CYS A 17 -2.85 -11.85 -2.24
N ASP A 18 -3.66 -12.47 -1.40
CA ASP A 18 -4.29 -13.74 -1.75
C ASP A 18 -5.27 -13.56 -2.92
N PRO A 19 -5.29 -14.50 -3.88
CA PRO A 19 -6.26 -14.47 -4.97
C PRO A 19 -7.69 -14.69 -4.44
N ALA A 20 -8.67 -14.15 -5.17
CA ALA A 20 -10.08 -14.26 -4.81
C ALA A 20 -10.56 -15.73 -4.72
N PRO A 21 -11.42 -16.08 -3.75
CA PRO A 21 -11.90 -17.45 -3.55
C PRO A 21 -13.11 -17.78 -4.46
N SER A 22 -12.94 -17.85 -5.80
CA SER A 22 -13.98 -18.43 -6.67
C SER A 22 -13.44 -19.18 -7.90
N VAL A 23 -13.85 -20.45 -7.98
CA VAL A 23 -13.91 -21.41 -9.12
C VAL A 23 -13.28 -20.98 -10.46
N LYS A 24 -12.18 -21.67 -10.81
CA LYS A 24 -11.19 -21.41 -11.87
C LYS A 24 -10.20 -20.33 -11.44
N GLU A 25 -8.98 -20.77 -11.15
CA GLU A 25 -7.79 -19.92 -11.02
C GLU A 25 -7.93 -18.66 -11.88
N ASN A 26 -8.22 -17.52 -11.26
CA ASN A 26 -8.14 -16.24 -11.93
C ASN A 26 -6.66 -15.96 -12.17
N LYS A 27 -6.09 -16.55 -13.23
CA LYS A 27 -4.68 -16.45 -13.61
C LYS A 27 -4.22 -15.02 -13.95
N ASN A 28 -5.13 -14.04 -13.83
CA ASN A 28 -4.91 -12.65 -14.22
C ASN A 28 -4.92 -11.69 -13.03
N ALA A 29 -5.25 -12.12 -11.81
CA ALA A 29 -5.10 -11.27 -10.63
C ALA A 29 -3.60 -11.11 -10.32
N PRO A 30 -3.10 -9.89 -10.04
CA PRO A 30 -1.72 -9.69 -9.60
C PRO A 30 -1.45 -10.48 -8.32
N ALA A 31 -0.23 -10.99 -8.14
CA ALA A 31 0.15 -11.68 -6.90
C ALA A 31 0.39 -10.71 -5.72
N SER A 32 0.72 -9.46 -6.04
CA SER A 32 1.04 -8.39 -5.09
C SER A 32 0.22 -7.14 -5.39
N LEU A 33 0.21 -6.17 -4.45
CA LEU A 33 -0.43 -4.88 -4.71
C LEU A 33 0.22 -4.18 -5.92
N PRO A 34 -0.56 -3.68 -6.89
CA PRO A 34 -0.04 -2.93 -8.02
C PRO A 34 0.68 -1.66 -7.57
N GLN A 35 1.88 -1.41 -8.09
CA GLN A 35 2.72 -0.29 -7.64
C GLN A 35 2.09 1.07 -7.93
N GLU A 36 1.28 1.17 -8.98
CA GLU A 36 0.49 2.35 -9.33
C GLU A 36 -0.57 2.72 -8.30
N SER A 37 -0.97 1.77 -7.44
CA SER A 37 -1.90 2.02 -6.33
C SER A 37 -1.21 2.49 -5.05
N LEU A 38 0.13 2.48 -5.02
CA LEU A 38 0.94 2.80 -3.84
C LEU A 38 1.60 4.17 -3.95
N ILE A 39 1.66 4.87 -2.83
CA ILE A 39 2.36 6.15 -2.70
C ILE A 39 3.73 5.91 -2.07
N ASN A 40 4.77 6.40 -2.74
CA ASN A 40 6.11 6.43 -2.18
C ASN A 40 6.24 7.62 -1.23
N ASN A 41 6.35 7.36 0.08
CA ASN A 41 6.59 8.41 1.06
C ASN A 41 8.07 8.51 1.42
N THR A 42 8.51 9.73 1.75
CA THR A 42 9.85 10.00 2.29
C THR A 42 9.72 10.90 3.51
N ASP A 43 10.24 10.46 4.65
CA ASP A 43 10.21 11.27 5.87
C ASP A 43 11.28 12.38 5.87
N SER A 44 11.28 13.22 6.92
CA SER A 44 12.24 14.32 7.08
C SER A 44 13.70 13.86 7.18
N ASN A 45 13.95 12.59 7.49
CA ASN A 45 15.28 11.99 7.58
C ASN A 45 15.72 11.35 6.25
N GLY A 46 14.88 11.43 5.21
CA GLY A 46 15.13 10.82 3.91
C GLY A 46 14.82 9.33 3.85
N CYS A 47 14.15 8.78 4.87
CA CYS A 47 13.76 7.38 4.89
C CYS A 47 12.51 7.14 4.06
N ARG A 48 12.54 6.09 3.22
CA ARG A 48 11.53 5.76 2.22
C ARG A 48 10.69 4.57 2.64
N TYR A 49 9.40 4.65 2.40
CA TYR A 49 8.43 3.56 2.62
C TYR A 49 7.19 3.77 1.75
N GLN A 50 6.37 2.74 1.61
CA GLN A 50 5.17 2.77 0.76
C GLN A 50 3.89 2.82 1.59
N LEU A 51 2.92 3.56 1.06
CA LEU A 51 1.61 3.77 1.66
C LEU A 51 0.53 3.32 0.67
N LEU A 52 -0.46 2.59 1.17
CA LEU A 52 -1.70 2.28 0.46
C LEU A 52 -2.77 3.31 0.88
N PRO A 53 -3.19 4.22 -0.01
CA PRO A 53 -4.31 5.11 0.25
C PRO A 53 -5.63 4.33 0.30
N TYR A 54 -6.54 4.77 1.16
CA TYR A 54 -7.93 4.35 1.13
C TYR A 54 -8.85 5.57 1.31
N PHE A 55 -10.00 5.52 0.67
CA PHE A 55 -11.02 6.57 0.75
C PHE A 55 -12.29 5.93 1.30
N GLY A 56 -12.70 6.36 2.50
CA GLY A 56 -13.95 5.90 3.11
C GLY A 56 -15.17 6.67 2.58
N GLY A 57 -16.34 6.07 2.79
CA GLY A 57 -17.66 6.57 2.37
C GLY A 57 -18.31 5.66 1.31
N ASP A 58 -19.60 5.36 1.48
CA ASP A 58 -20.39 4.58 0.52
C ASP A 58 -20.57 5.30 -0.84
N ASP A 59 -20.20 6.60 -0.92
CA ASP A 59 -20.36 7.47 -2.08
C ASP A 59 -19.17 8.44 -2.32
N GLY A 60 -18.05 8.26 -1.61
CA GLY A 60 -16.84 9.08 -1.79
C GLY A 60 -16.92 10.53 -1.29
N MET A 61 -17.99 10.91 -0.56
CA MET A 61 -18.14 12.28 -0.03
C MET A 61 -17.78 12.43 1.46
N ASP A 62 -17.61 11.32 2.20
CA ASP A 62 -17.19 11.33 3.60
C ASP A 62 -15.68 11.10 3.75
N PHE A 63 -14.89 12.14 3.44
CA PHE A 63 -13.42 12.14 3.59
C PHE A 63 -12.90 11.84 5.00
N MET A 64 -13.78 11.82 6.01
CA MET A 64 -13.43 11.57 7.41
C MET A 64 -12.98 10.13 7.68
N ASP A 65 -13.31 9.18 6.80
CA ASP A 65 -12.79 7.80 6.85
C ASP A 65 -11.81 7.51 5.70
N SER A 66 -11.15 8.54 5.17
CA SER A 66 -10.00 8.38 4.27
C SER A 66 -8.68 8.37 5.05
N GLY A 67 -7.66 7.70 4.52
CA GLY A 67 -6.36 7.64 5.17
C GLY A 67 -5.33 6.81 4.40
N PHE A 68 -4.27 6.44 5.09
CA PHE A 68 -3.16 5.65 4.54
C PHE A 68 -2.84 4.47 5.45
N LEU A 69 -2.50 3.34 4.84
CA LEU A 69 -1.94 2.17 5.51
C LEU A 69 -0.48 2.02 5.09
N ALA A 70 0.44 1.83 6.04
CA ALA A 70 1.79 1.43 5.71
C ALA A 70 1.77 0.02 5.07
N VAL A 71 2.41 -0.13 3.91
CA VAL A 71 2.57 -1.45 3.27
C VAL A 71 3.49 -2.34 4.10
N THR A 72 4.53 -1.75 4.69
CA THR A 72 5.38 -2.40 5.69
C THR A 72 5.64 -1.46 6.86
N CYS A 73 5.86 -2.02 8.05
CA CYS A 73 6.19 -1.24 9.25
C CYS A 73 7.69 -0.91 9.36
N THR A 74 8.42 -0.99 8.25
CA THR A 74 9.83 -0.61 8.19
C THR A 74 10.06 0.38 7.05
N LYS A 75 11.09 1.21 7.17
CA LYS A 75 11.47 2.21 6.18
C LYS A 75 12.97 2.12 5.90
N SER A 76 13.32 2.35 4.63
CA SER A 76 14.70 2.30 4.15
C SER A 76 15.32 3.69 4.15
N CYS A 77 16.37 3.88 4.93
CA CYS A 77 17.03 5.17 5.15
C CYS A 77 18.35 5.30 4.36
N PRO A 78 18.86 6.53 4.17
CA PRO A 78 20.17 6.77 3.60
C PRO A 78 21.27 6.00 4.37
N GLY A 79 22.27 5.51 3.66
CA GLY A 79 23.33 4.68 4.25
C GLY A 79 22.97 3.20 4.39
N GLY A 80 21.82 2.76 3.88
CA GLY A 80 21.38 1.36 3.92
C GLY A 80 20.85 0.93 5.29
N ILE A 81 20.48 1.90 6.12
CA ILE A 81 19.89 1.67 7.44
C ILE A 81 18.41 1.37 7.27
N GLN A 82 17.91 0.40 8.02
CA GLN A 82 16.48 0.14 8.13
C GLN A 82 16.00 0.65 9.49
N GLU A 83 14.92 1.42 9.47
CA GLU A 83 14.26 1.93 10.67
C GLU A 83 12.80 1.47 10.72
N ASN A 84 12.18 1.61 11.88
CA ASN A 84 10.77 1.31 12.05
C ASN A 84 9.90 2.50 11.62
N VAL A 85 8.76 2.21 11.02
CA VAL A 85 7.63 3.13 10.98
C VAL A 85 7.16 3.36 12.43
N VAL A 86 6.66 4.56 12.72
CA VAL A 86 6.22 4.94 14.07
C VAL A 86 5.17 3.96 14.59
N ASP A 87 5.35 3.50 15.83
CA ASP A 87 4.40 2.61 16.50
C ASP A 87 3.01 3.25 16.58
N GLY A 88 1.98 2.44 16.38
CA GLY A 88 0.59 2.91 16.31
C GLY A 88 0.12 3.22 14.88
N ASN A 89 1.03 3.42 13.91
CA ASN A 89 0.62 3.72 12.53
C ASN A 89 -0.18 2.56 11.92
N PRO A 90 -1.31 2.83 11.24
CA PRO A 90 -2.08 1.82 10.53
C PRO A 90 -1.24 1.14 9.44
N CYS A 91 -1.42 -0.16 9.27
CA CYS A 91 -0.66 -0.95 8.30
C CYS A 91 -1.47 -2.10 7.71
N VAL A 92 -0.99 -2.65 6.59
CA VAL A 92 -1.57 -3.82 5.93
C VAL A 92 -1.02 -5.09 6.58
N VAL A 93 -1.87 -5.85 7.26
CA VAL A 93 -1.50 -7.17 7.80
C VAL A 93 -1.58 -8.22 6.70
N GLU A 94 -2.69 -8.19 5.96
CA GLU A 94 -3.03 -9.15 4.91
C GLU A 94 -3.95 -8.46 3.89
N CYS A 95 -3.85 -8.85 2.63
CA CYS A 95 -4.77 -8.42 1.59
C CYS A 95 -5.26 -9.60 0.76
N SER A 96 -6.47 -9.48 0.22
CA SER A 96 -7.06 -10.45 -0.70
C SER A 96 -7.80 -9.73 -1.81
N TYR A 97 -7.71 -10.21 -3.04
CA TYR A 97 -8.52 -9.69 -4.13
C TYR A 97 -9.97 -10.12 -3.97
N LEU A 98 -10.89 -9.17 -4.18
CA LEU A 98 -12.32 -9.48 -4.26
C LEU A 98 -12.68 -9.62 -5.75
N ASP A 99 -13.18 -10.78 -6.16
CA ASP A 99 -13.57 -11.02 -7.57
C ASP A 99 -14.57 -9.95 -8.04
N GLY A 100 -14.22 -9.18 -9.07
CA GLY A 100 -15.16 -8.22 -9.64
C GLY A 100 -14.58 -7.23 -10.66
N VAL A 101 -14.70 -7.62 -11.94
CA VAL A 101 -14.84 -6.77 -13.15
C VAL A 101 -13.68 -5.85 -13.53
N SER A 102 -13.21 -6.04 -14.76
CA SER A 102 -12.01 -5.51 -15.44
C SER A 102 -11.82 -3.99 -15.54
N GLU A 103 -12.48 -3.18 -14.73
CA GLU A 103 -12.37 -1.71 -14.78
C GLU A 103 -11.87 -1.09 -13.47
N SER A 104 -12.03 -1.76 -12.32
CA SER A 104 -11.46 -1.30 -11.04
C SER A 104 -11.09 -2.49 -10.15
N LEU A 105 -9.86 -2.53 -9.65
CA LEU A 105 -9.33 -3.68 -8.94
C LEU A 105 -9.63 -3.53 -7.45
N THR A 106 -10.54 -4.32 -6.89
CA THR A 106 -10.93 -4.18 -5.48
C THR A 106 -10.27 -5.23 -4.60
N ILE A 107 -9.76 -4.82 -3.43
CA ILE A 107 -9.14 -5.68 -2.43
C ILE A 107 -9.86 -5.58 -1.08
N ARG A 108 -9.81 -6.64 -0.30
CA ARG A 108 -10.08 -6.64 1.14
C ARG A 108 -8.76 -6.66 1.89
N VAL A 109 -8.57 -5.69 2.77
CA VAL A 109 -7.39 -5.54 3.62
C VAL A 109 -7.75 -5.83 5.08
N LEU A 110 -6.93 -6.61 5.77
CA LEU A 110 -6.89 -6.66 7.23
C LEU A 110 -5.99 -5.53 7.73
N GLU A 111 -6.59 -4.55 8.40
CA GLU A 111 -5.87 -3.44 9.02
C GLU A 111 -5.24 -3.90 10.35
N GLY A 112 -3.98 -3.52 10.53
CA GLY A 112 -3.25 -3.66 11.78
C GLY A 112 -2.63 -2.35 12.22
N SER A 113 -1.76 -2.45 13.22
CA SER A 113 -0.97 -1.34 13.74
C SER A 113 0.50 -1.73 13.84
N CYS A 114 1.38 -0.81 13.46
CA CYS A 114 2.82 -1.01 13.58
C CYS A 114 3.25 -1.07 15.04
N GLN A 115 4.07 -2.07 15.37
CA GLN A 115 4.74 -2.20 16.65
C GLN A 115 6.10 -2.86 16.42
N ASP A 116 7.18 -2.18 16.81
CA ASP A 116 8.55 -2.68 16.71
C ASP A 116 8.92 -3.19 15.31
N GLY A 117 8.45 -2.49 14.28
CA GLY A 117 8.74 -2.82 12.87
C GLY A 117 7.85 -3.90 12.27
N SER A 118 6.90 -4.45 13.03
CA SER A 118 5.95 -5.47 12.58
C SER A 118 4.52 -4.91 12.53
N CYS A 119 3.71 -5.38 11.57
CA CYS A 119 2.30 -5.04 11.49
C CYS A 119 1.46 -6.07 12.24
N ASN A 120 0.78 -5.68 13.32
CA ASN A 120 0.01 -6.59 14.16
C ASN A 120 -1.49 -6.32 13.99
N SER A 121 -2.28 -7.38 13.80
CA SER A 121 -3.74 -7.27 13.75
C SER A 121 -4.32 -6.88 15.11
N GLY A 122 -5.39 -6.09 15.09
CA GLY A 122 -6.17 -5.78 16.28
C GLY A 122 -7.11 -6.91 16.70
N ASP A 123 -7.60 -6.84 17.93
CA ASP A 123 -8.71 -7.65 18.43
C ASP A 123 -9.85 -6.72 18.92
N PRO A 124 -11.01 -6.70 18.26
CA PRO A 124 -11.40 -7.55 17.12
C PRO A 124 -10.69 -7.16 15.79
N PRO A 125 -10.59 -8.09 14.82
CA PRO A 125 -10.04 -7.79 13.50
C PRO A 125 -10.83 -6.69 12.78
N LYS A 126 -10.11 -5.78 12.12
CA LYS A 126 -10.68 -4.68 11.34
C LYS A 126 -10.38 -4.88 9.87
N TYR A 127 -11.42 -5.02 9.05
CA TYR A 127 -11.28 -5.16 7.60
C TYR A 127 -11.68 -3.88 6.88
N ARG A 128 -11.01 -3.60 5.76
CA ARG A 128 -11.37 -2.55 4.81
C ARG A 128 -11.52 -3.12 3.41
N THR A 129 -12.47 -2.58 2.65
CA THR A 129 -12.56 -2.80 1.21
C THR A 129 -11.99 -1.57 0.52
N ILE A 130 -11.01 -1.77 -0.37
CA ILE A 130 -10.30 -0.69 -1.05
C ILE A 130 -10.38 -0.96 -2.55
N THR A 131 -10.85 0.02 -3.32
CA THR A 131 -10.77 -0.01 -4.77
C THR A 131 -9.47 0.64 -5.23
N LEU A 132 -8.64 -0.14 -5.90
CA LEU A 132 -7.37 0.26 -6.50
C LEU A 132 -7.66 0.78 -7.91
N GLY A 133 -7.35 2.05 -8.17
CA GLY A 133 -7.68 2.72 -9.43
C GLY A 133 -8.94 3.56 -9.29
N GLY A 134 -8.73 4.88 -9.18
CA GLY A 134 -9.78 5.88 -8.99
C GLY A 134 -9.16 7.25 -8.78
N GLY A 135 -8.15 7.58 -9.59
CA GLY A 135 -7.77 8.97 -9.84
C GLY A 135 -8.13 9.22 -11.28
N ASP A 136 -9.15 10.04 -11.53
CA ASP A 136 -9.38 10.58 -12.85
C ASP A 136 -8.04 11.06 -13.39
N SER A 137 -7.74 10.67 -14.62
CA SER A 137 -6.72 11.33 -15.40
C SER A 137 -7.18 12.78 -15.55
N GLU A 138 -6.72 13.66 -14.66
CA GLU A 138 -6.80 15.09 -14.90
C GLU A 138 -5.92 15.34 -16.12
N GLU A 139 -6.56 15.34 -17.30
CA GLU A 139 -5.99 15.88 -18.51
C GLU A 139 -5.48 17.28 -18.17
N GLU A 140 -4.16 17.44 -18.17
CA GLU A 140 -3.48 18.74 -18.21
C GLU A 140 -4.06 19.49 -19.42
N ALA A 141 -5.06 20.32 -19.17
CA ALA A 141 -5.53 21.31 -20.12
C ALA A 141 -4.43 22.38 -20.22
N GLU A 142 -3.47 22.15 -21.11
CA GLU A 142 -2.54 23.20 -21.52
C GLU A 142 -3.31 24.35 -22.18
N GLU A 143 -3.02 25.57 -21.75
CA GLU A 143 -3.54 26.84 -22.29
C GLU A 143 -3.32 27.03 -23.79
#